data_AF-A0A5K0Z7N6-F1
#
_entry.id   AF-A0A5K0Z7N6-F1
#
_cell.length_a   1.000
_cell.length_b   1.000
_cell.length_c   1.000
_cell.angle_alpha   90.00
_cell.angle_beta   90.00
_cell.angle_gamma   90.00
#
_symmetry.space_group_name_H-M   'P 1'
#
loop_
_entity.id
_entity.type
_entity.pdbx_description
1 polymer ?
#
loop_
_entity_poly.entity_id
_entity_poly.type
_entity_poly.pdbx_seq_one_letter_code
_entity_poly.pdbx_strand_id
1 'polypeptide(L)'
;MVDAMKKVAYLDVELTVEERNLLSVGYKNVVGSRRASWRILSSIEQKEEAKGNEVNAKRIRDYRQKVESELSSICGNVMTVIDEHLIPSSPAGEATVFYYK
;
A
#
# COMPACT_ATOMS: atom_id res chain seq x y z
N MET A 1 -11.44 -0.63 7.81
CA MET A 1 -11.84 0.01 6.54
C MET A 1 -11.36 -0.80 5.34
N VAL A 2 -10.04 -0.94 5.13
CA VAL A 2 -9.50 -1.72 3.99
C VAL A 2 -10.05 -3.14 3.93
N ASP A 3 -10.11 -3.87 5.04
CA ASP A 3 -10.64 -5.25 5.05
C ASP A 3 -12.13 -5.32 4.69
N ALA A 4 -12.92 -4.32 5.05
CA ALA A 4 -14.34 -4.26 4.67
C ALA A 4 -14.48 -3.95 3.17
N MET A 5 -13.74 -2.95 2.67
CA MET A 5 -13.78 -2.58 1.26
C MET A 5 -13.20 -3.66 0.34
N LYS A 6 -12.23 -4.46 0.81
CA LYS A 6 -11.79 -5.68 0.11
C LYS A 6 -12.92 -6.67 -0.08
N LYS A 7 -13.73 -6.93 0.95
CA LYS A 7 -14.88 -7.84 0.85
C LYS A 7 -15.92 -7.34 -0.15
N VAL A 8 -16.15 -6.03 -0.21
CA VAL A 8 -17.04 -5.41 -1.20
C VAL A 8 -16.47 -5.57 -2.61
N ALA A 9 -15.16 -5.38 -2.79
CA ALA A 9 -14.50 -5.61 -4.08
C ALA A 9 -14.65 -7.06 -4.57
N TYR A 10 -14.63 -8.04 -3.67
CA TYR A 10 -14.82 -9.46 -3.99
C TYR A 10 -16.27 -9.86 -4.32
N LEU A 11 -17.22 -8.92 -4.35
CA LEU A 11 -18.57 -9.19 -4.82
C LEU A 11 -18.68 -9.15 -6.36
N ASP A 12 -17.61 -8.79 -7.06
CA ASP A 12 -17.54 -8.71 -8.52
C ASP A 12 -18.66 -7.86 -9.14
N VAL A 13 -18.97 -6.75 -8.46
CA VAL A 13 -19.93 -5.74 -8.90
C VAL A 13 -19.23 -4.40 -9.05
N GLU A 14 -19.76 -3.56 -9.94
CA GLU A 14 -19.24 -2.21 -10.11
C GLU A 14 -19.40 -1.41 -8.81
N LEU A 15 -18.28 -0.91 -8.28
CA LEU A 15 -18.30 -0.06 -7.11
C LEU A 15 -18.86 1.33 -7.46
N THR A 16 -19.75 1.81 -6.59
CA THR A 16 -20.20 3.20 -6.61
C THR A 16 -19.01 4.15 -6.43
N VAL A 17 -19.21 5.42 -6.82
CA VAL A 17 -18.18 6.46 -6.65
C VAL A 17 -17.73 6.59 -5.19
N GLU A 18 -18.66 6.47 -4.24
CA GLU A 18 -18.36 6.54 -2.81
C GLU A 18 -17.55 5.34 -2.33
N GLU A 19 -17.95 4.12 -2.68
CA GLU A 19 -17.21 2.89 -2.34
C GLU A 19 -15.80 2.89 -2.94
N ARG A 20 -15.66 3.28 -4.20
CA ARG A 20 -14.38 3.40 -4.88
C ARG A 20 -13.46 4.41 -4.18
N ASN A 21 -14.00 5.55 -3.77
CA ASN A 21 -13.27 6.56 -3.02
C ASN A 21 -12.85 6.04 -1.63
N LEU A 22 -13.75 5.35 -0.91
CA LEU A 22 -13.45 4.75 0.39
C LEU A 22 -12.35 3.70 0.29
N LEU A 23 -12.39 2.84 -0.73
CA LEU A 23 -11.34 1.86 -1.02
C LEU A 23 -10.00 2.56 -1.23
N SER A 24 -9.96 3.58 -2.11
CA SER A 24 -8.75 4.35 -2.42
C SER A 24 -8.19 5.06 -1.19
N VAL A 25 -9.03 5.73 -0.39
CA VAL A 25 -8.61 6.42 0.84
C VAL A 25 -8.05 5.41 1.84
N GLY A 26 -8.70 4.27 2.01
CA GLY A 26 -8.25 3.20 2.89
C GLY A 26 -6.83 2.74 2.55
N TYR A 27 -6.59 2.34 1.30
CA TYR A 27 -5.25 1.88 0.88
C TYR A 27 -4.22 3.01 0.89
N LYS A 28 -4.56 4.23 0.44
CA LYS A 28 -3.65 5.39 0.46
C LYS A 28 -3.16 5.69 1.87
N ASN A 29 -4.02 5.61 2.87
CA ASN A 29 -3.66 5.86 4.26
C ASN A 29 -2.71 4.79 4.80
N VAL A 30 -3.00 3.51 4.56
CA VAL A 30 -2.16 2.39 5.02
C VAL A 30 -0.79 2.43 4.35
N VAL A 31 -0.75 2.55 3.02
CA VAL A 31 0.48 2.67 2.23
C VAL A 31 1.26 3.93 2.61
N GLY A 32 0.57 5.06 2.79
CA GLY A 32 1.16 6.34 3.19
C GLY A 32 1.87 6.25 4.54
N SER A 33 1.22 5.63 5.53
CA SER A 33 1.82 5.39 6.85
C SER A 33 3.09 4.55 6.76
N ARG A 34 3.04 3.41 6.02
CA ARG A 34 4.21 2.54 5.85
C ARG A 34 5.35 3.19 5.08
N ARG A 35 5.05 3.97 4.03
CA ARG A 35 6.06 4.76 3.30
C ARG A 35 6.72 5.81 4.19
N ALA A 36 5.95 6.48 5.06
CA ALA A 36 6.50 7.43 6.02
C ALA A 36 7.44 6.74 7.02
N SER A 37 7.02 5.60 7.58
CA SER A 37 7.86 4.79 8.47
C SER A 37 9.15 4.34 7.77
N TRP A 38 9.06 3.85 6.53
CA TRP A 38 10.23 3.44 5.75
C TRP A 38 11.20 4.60 5.55
N ARG A 39 10.70 5.80 5.17
CA ARG A 39 11.54 7.00 5.00
C ARG A 39 12.27 7.39 6.28
N ILE A 40 11.57 7.39 7.41
CA ILE A 40 12.16 7.70 8.71
C ILE A 40 13.27 6.70 9.04
N LEU A 41 13.02 5.40 8.87
CA LEU A 41 14.01 4.35 9.13
C LEU A 41 15.23 4.48 8.22
N SER A 42 15.04 4.75 6.91
CA SER A 42 16.14 5.02 5.98
C SER A 42 16.99 6.21 6.41
N SER A 43 16.36 7.30 6.88
CA SER A 43 17.09 8.46 7.38
C SER A 43 17.84 8.20 8.69
N ILE A 44 17.31 7.35 9.58
CA ILE A 44 17.99 6.96 10.82
C ILE A 44 19.15 6.01 10.51
N GLU A 45 18.97 5.05 9.60
CA GLU A 45 20.02 4.13 9.12
C GLU A 45 21.22 4.92 8.61
N GLN A 46 21.00 5.85 7.66
CA GLN A 46 22.05 6.70 7.10
C GLN A 46 22.78 7.54 8.18
N LYS A 47 22.05 8.05 9.18
CA LYS A 47 22.65 8.80 10.29
C LYS A 47 23.51 7.93 11.20
N GLU A 48 23.12 6.69 11.46
CA GLU A 48 23.91 5.77 12.27
C GLU A 48 25.13 5.23 11.51
N GLU A 49 24.99 4.97 10.21
CA GLU A 49 26.12 4.63 9.32
C GLU A 49 27.16 5.76 9.29
N ALA A 50 26.72 7.02 9.16
CA ALA A 50 27.62 8.18 9.18
C ALA A 50 28.37 8.38 10.51
N LYS A 51 27.84 7.85 11.63
CA LYS A 51 28.51 7.86 12.93
C LYS A 51 29.46 6.67 13.14
N GLY A 52 29.49 5.70 12.21
CA GLY A 52 30.24 4.46 12.36
C GLY A 52 29.59 3.42 13.29
N ASN A 53 28.31 3.60 13.63
CA ASN A 53 27.59 2.70 14.55
C ASN A 53 27.03 1.47 13.81
N GLU A 54 27.90 0.60 13.30
CA GLU A 54 27.54 -0.52 12.43
C GLU A 54 26.49 -1.48 13.04
N VAL A 55 26.57 -1.74 14.34
CA VAL A 55 25.62 -2.62 15.05
C VAL A 55 24.20 -2.03 15.04
N ASN A 56 24.07 -0.73 15.28
CA ASN A 56 22.78 -0.05 15.26
C ASN A 56 22.25 0.08 13.84
N ALA A 57 23.12 0.47 12.89
CA ALA A 57 22.79 0.55 11.47
C ALA A 57 22.22 -0.78 10.96
N LYS A 58 22.85 -1.91 11.30
CA LYS A 58 22.36 -3.25 10.94
C LYS A 58 20.97 -3.54 11.52
N ARG A 59 20.74 -3.26 12.81
CA ARG A 59 19.42 -3.45 13.44
C ARG A 59 18.33 -2.60 12.78
N ILE A 60 18.65 -1.35 12.44
CA ILE A 60 17.72 -0.45 11.75
C ILE A 60 17.43 -0.95 10.34
N ARG A 61 18.45 -1.42 9.62
CA ARG A 61 18.31 -2.01 8.28
C ARG A 61 17.38 -3.22 8.29
N ASP A 62 17.57 -4.15 9.22
CA ASP A 62 16.71 -5.34 9.36
C ASP A 62 15.25 -4.94 9.62
N TYR A 63 15.03 -3.91 10.44
CA TYR A 63 13.69 -3.39 10.69
C TYR A 63 13.10 -2.65 9.48
N ARG A 64 13.90 -1.86 8.76
CA ARG A 64 13.51 -1.21 7.52
C ARG A 64 13.07 -2.24 6.46
N GLN A 65 13.79 -3.35 6.32
CA GLN A 65 13.45 -4.43 5.39
C GLN A 65 12.11 -5.11 5.75
N LYS A 66 11.79 -5.25 7.04
CA LYS A 66 10.46 -5.72 7.46
C LYS A 66 9.35 -4.77 7.01
N VAL A 67 9.52 -3.47 7.25
CA VAL A 67 8.56 -2.44 6.80
C VAL A 67 8.43 -2.43 5.27
N GLU A 68 9.53 -2.62 4.55
CA GLU A 68 9.54 -2.72 3.09
C GLU A 68 8.78 -3.96 2.60
N SER A 69 8.95 -5.10 3.26
CA SER A 69 8.21 -6.33 2.94
C SER A 69 6.71 -6.17 3.19
N GLU A 70 6.32 -5.53 4.30
CA GLU A 70 4.92 -5.19 4.59
C GLU A 70 4.34 -4.26 3.52
N LEU A 71 5.08 -3.21 3.14
CA LEU A 71 4.67 -2.28 2.10
C LEU A 71 4.44 -2.99 0.76
N SER A 72 5.40 -3.83 0.34
CA SER A 72 5.30 -4.63 -0.88
C SER A 72 4.11 -5.58 -0.85
N SER A 73 3.86 -6.23 0.28
CA SER A 73 2.70 -7.10 0.45
C SER A 73 1.38 -6.34 0.34
N ILE A 74 1.27 -5.16 0.96
CA ILE A 74 0.06 -4.32 0.88
C ILE A 74 -0.17 -3.85 -0.56
N CYS A 75 0.89 -3.42 -1.25
CA CYS A 75 0.84 -3.05 -2.66
C CYS A 75 0.43 -4.24 -3.55
N GLY A 76 1.02 -5.42 -3.36
CA GLY A 76 0.66 -6.62 -4.13
C GLY A 76 -0.81 -7.02 -3.93
N ASN A 77 -1.29 -6.96 -2.68
CA ASN A 77 -2.69 -7.23 -2.37
C ASN A 77 -3.66 -6.26 -3.05
N VAL A 78 -3.36 -4.95 -3.10
CA VAL A 78 -4.26 -4.00 -3.78
C VAL A 78 -4.22 -4.17 -5.29
N MET A 79 -3.06 -4.45 -5.88
CA MET A 79 -2.95 -4.73 -7.31
C MET A 79 -3.76 -5.97 -7.69
N THR A 80 -3.68 -7.04 -6.91
CA THR A 80 -4.47 -8.26 -7.12
C THR A 80 -5.96 -7.96 -7.09
N VAL A 81 -6.44 -7.20 -6.10
CA VAL A 81 -7.85 -6.80 -6.01
C VAL A 81 -8.28 -5.96 -7.22
N ILE A 82 -7.41 -5.06 -7.69
CA ILE A 82 -7.69 -4.22 -8.85
C ILE A 82 -7.79 -5.07 -10.13
N ASP A 83 -6.80 -5.91 -10.38
CA ASP A 83 -6.66 -6.69 -11.62
C ASP A 83 -7.69 -7.81 -11.72
N GLU A 84 -7.97 -8.51 -10.62
CA GLU A 84 -8.84 -9.70 -10.63
C GLU A 84 -10.32 -9.37 -10.42
N HIS A 85 -10.65 -8.29 -9.70
CA HIS A 85 -12.03 -8.00 -9.31
C HIS A 85 -12.56 -6.66 -9.82
N LEU A 86 -11.80 -5.57 -9.69
CA LEU A 86 -12.34 -4.22 -9.94
C LEU A 86 -12.32 -3.84 -11.42
N ILE A 87 -11.23 -4.10 -12.14
CA ILE A 87 -11.14 -3.85 -13.58
C ILE A 87 -12.14 -4.72 -14.35
N PRO A 88 -12.25 -6.05 -14.11
CA PRO A 88 -13.21 -6.89 -14.81
C PRO A 88 -14.67 -6.52 -14.54
N SER A 89 -14.98 -6.05 -13.33
CA SER A 89 -16.35 -5.71 -12.92
C SER A 89 -16.77 -4.28 -13.28
N SER A 90 -15.89 -3.49 -13.89
CA SER A 90 -16.16 -2.08 -14.21
C SER A 90 -16.25 -1.86 -15.72
N PRO A 91 -17.43 -1.50 -16.26
CA PRO A 91 -17.58 -1.18 -17.67
C PRO A 91 -16.68 0.01 -18.04
N ALA A 92 -16.30 0.08 -19.32
CA ALA A 92 -15.41 1.12 -19.85
C ALA A 92 -15.93 2.54 -19.47
N GLY A 93 -15.08 3.34 -18.84
CA GLY A 93 -15.43 4.69 -18.41
C GLY A 93 -14.56 5.24 -17.28
N GLU A 94 -15.12 6.13 -16.47
CA GLU A 94 -14.42 6.79 -15.36
C GLU A 94 -13.89 5.80 -14.31
N ALA A 95 -14.60 4.68 -14.10
CA ALA A 95 -14.19 3.60 -13.21
C ALA A 95 -12.87 2.97 -13.65
N THR A 96 -12.78 2.60 -14.93
CA THR A 96 -11.57 2.03 -15.51
C THR A 96 -10.38 2.97 -15.38
N VAL A 97 -10.54 4.25 -15.74
CA VAL A 97 -9.46 5.26 -15.61
C VAL A 97 -9.03 5.43 -14.15
N PHE A 98 -9.96 5.34 -13.20
CA PHE A 98 -9.65 5.42 -11.77
C PHE A 98 -8.77 4.25 -11.32
N TYR A 99 -9.06 3.02 -11.73
CA TYR A 99 -8.30 1.84 -11.28
C TYR A 99 -6.91 1.74 -11.91
N TYR A 100 -6.72 2.26 -13.12
CA TYR A 100 -5.41 2.33 -13.76
C TYR A 100 -4.48 3.43 -13.22
N LYS A 101 -5.00 4.37 -12.42
CA LYS A 101 -4.25 5.52 -11.89
C LYS A 101 -3.62 5.23 -10.53
#